data_AF-A0A2U0TMI5-F1
#
_entry.id   AF-A0A2U0TMI5-F1
#
_cell.length_a   1.000
_cell.length_b   1.000
_cell.length_c   1.000
_cell.angle_alpha   90.00
_cell.angle_beta   90.00
_cell.angle_gamma   90.00
#
_symmetry.space_group_name_H-M   'P 1'
#
loop_
_entity.id
_entity.type
_entity.pdbx_description
1 polymer ?
#
loop_
_entity_poly.entity_id
_entity_poly.type
_entity_poly.pdbx_seq_one_letter_code
_entity_poly.pdbx_strand_id
1 'polypeptide(L)' 'MEKNYSKALKISKKMKPDKEVVSLLLNYSKALKIVKIEGKVFEIIAN' A
#
# COMPACT_ATOMS: atom_id res chain seq x y z
N MET A 1 35.14 23.29 -20.44
CA MET A 1 34.29 23.10 -19.25
C MET A 1 32.86 23.31 -19.67
N GLU A 2 32.12 22.24 -19.91
CA GLU A 2 30.71 22.33 -20.28
C GLU A 2 29.89 22.58 -19.01
N LYS A 3 29.09 23.66 -19.00
CA LYS A 3 28.24 24.01 -17.86
C LYS A 3 27.06 23.04 -17.82
N ASN A 4 26.92 22.29 -16.73
CA ASN A 4 25.85 21.29 -16.58
C ASN A 4 24.53 22.01 -16.26
N TYR A 5 23.80 22.45 -17.28
CA TYR A 5 22.50 23.13 -17.18
C TYR A 5 21.30 22.17 -16.97
N SER A 6 21.56 20.92 -16.62
CA SER A 6 20.49 19.96 -16.38
C SER A 6 19.62 20.45 -15.22
N LYS A 7 18.31 20.58 -15.47
CA LYS A 7 17.33 20.86 -14.40
C LYS A 7 17.50 19.79 -13.34
N ALA A 8 17.75 20.20 -12.09
CA ALA A 8 17.88 19.29 -10.96
C ALA A 8 16.75 18.26 -11.01
N LEU A 9 17.10 16.98 -11.04
CA LEU A 9 16.12 15.89 -11.00
C LEU A 9 15.26 16.12 -9.76
N LYS A 10 13.94 16.22 -9.94
CA LYS A 10 12.98 16.33 -8.83
C LYS A 10 13.23 15.15 -7.91
N ILE A 11 13.86 15.42 -6.77
CA ILE A 11 14.07 14.42 -5.72
C ILE A 11 12.67 13.99 -5.29
N SER A 12 12.25 12.79 -5.67
CA SER A 12 11.00 12.24 -5.17
C SER A 12 11.19 12.03 -3.67
N LYS A 13 10.47 12.82 -2.87
CA LYS A 13 10.43 12.60 -1.42
C LYS A 13 9.92 11.17 -1.23
N LYS A 14 10.66 10.36 -0.47
CA LYS A 14 10.25 8.99 -0.15
C LYS A 14 9.00 9.08 0.72
N MET A 15 7.83 9.03 0.09
CA MET A 15 6.53 9.03 0.76
C MET A 15 6.27 7.63 1.30
N LYS A 16 6.71 7.38 2.53
CA LYS A 16 6.24 6.20 3.27
C LYS A 16 4.90 6.54 3.91
N PRO A 17 3.95 5.60 3.95
CA PRO A 17 2.71 5.79 4.69
C PRO A 17 3.00 5.90 6.19
N ASP A 18 2.14 6.63 6.89
CA ASP A 18 2.21 6.76 8.34
C ASP A 18 1.94 5.41 9.02
N LYS A 19 2.45 5.25 10.25
CA LYS A 19 2.32 4.01 11.02
C LYS A 19 0.86 3.60 11.23
N GLU A 20 -0.02 4.60 11.39
CA GLU A 20 -1.46 4.39 11.58
C GLU A 20 -2.10 3.75 10.34
N VAL A 21 -1.75 4.24 9.14
CA VAL A 21 -2.24 3.69 7.87
C VAL A 21 -1.79 2.25 7.69
N VAL A 22 -0.53 1.95 8.04
CA VAL A 22 0.00 0.58 8.01
C VAL A 22 -0.76 -0.31 9.02
N SER A 23 -1.00 0.17 10.23
CA SER A 23 -1.74 -0.58 11.25
C SER A 23 -3.19 -0.83 10.83
N LEU A 24 -3.85 0.16 10.21
CA LEU A 24 -5.20 0.05 9.69
C LEU A 24 -5.30 -1.06 8.63
N LEU A 25 -4.40 -1.04 7.64
CA LEU A 25 -4.37 -2.04 6.57
C LEU A 25 -4.09 -3.45 7.12
N LEU A 26 -3.16 -3.58 8.07
CA LEU A 26 -2.84 -4.88 8.69
C LEU A 26 -4.00 -5.41 9.52
N ASN A 27 -4.67 -4.56 10.29
CA ASN A 27 -5.82 -4.96 11.09
C ASN A 27 -7.00 -5.36 10.21
N TYR A 28 -7.26 -4.59 9.14
CA TYR A 28 -8.26 -4.94 8.13
C TYR A 28 -7.93 -6.27 7.46
N SER A 29 -6.68 -6.48 7.03
CA SER A 29 -6.25 -7.74 6.41
C SER A 29 -6.42 -8.95 7.34
N LYS A 30 -6.17 -8.78 8.64
CA LYS A 30 -6.41 -9.85 9.63
C LYS A 30 -7.88 -10.17 9.82
N ALA A 31 -8.77 -9.18 9.69
CA ALA A 31 -10.22 -9.37 9.77
C ALA A 31 -10.81 -9.99 8.49
N LEU A 32 -10.07 -9.99 7.38
CA LEU A 32 -10.50 -10.62 6.14
C LEU A 32 -10.36 -12.13 6.23
N LYS A 33 -11.49 -12.83 6.15
CA LYS A 33 -11.56 -14.28 5.99
C LYS A 33 -12.00 -14.59 4.56
N ILE A 34 -11.11 -15.19 3.78
CA ILE A 34 -11.43 -15.67 2.44
C ILE A 34 -12.06 -17.06 2.58
N VAL A 35 -13.33 -17.19 2.19
CA VAL A 35 -14.06 -18.45 2.18
C VAL A 35 -14.32 -18.85 0.74
N LYS A 36 -13.90 -20.06 0.36
CA LYS A 36 -14.13 -20.62 -0.98
C LYS A 36 -15.17 -21.72 -0.91
N ILE A 37 -16.31 -21.55 -1.58
CA ILE A 37 -17.40 -22.54 -1.65
C ILE A 37 -17.77 -22.72 -3.11
N GLU A 38 -17.76 -23.96 -3.62
CA GLU A 38 -18.26 -24.33 -4.95
C GLU A 38 -17.74 -23.44 -6.10
N GLY A 39 -16.44 -23.15 -6.10
CA GLY A 39 -15.80 -22.32 -7.13
C GLY A 39 -16.01 -20.81 -6.99
N LYS A 40 -16.76 -20.36 -5.96
CA LYS A 40 -16.96 -18.95 -5.63
C LYS A 40 -16.07 -18.54 -4.47
N VAL A 41 -15.49 -17.34 -4.57
CA VAL A 41 -14.62 -16.75 -3.55
C VAL A 41 -15.39 -15.64 -2.84
N PHE A 42 -15.55 -15.77 -1.52
CA PHE A 42 -16.21 -14.79 -0.67
C PHE A 42 -15.17 -14.14 0.26
N GLU A 43 -15.14 -12.82 0.25
CA GLU A 43 -14.35 -12.02 1.19
C GLU A 43 -15.27 -11.60 2.33
N ILE A 44 -15.10 -12.22 3.50
CA ILE A 44 -15.90 -11.92 4.68
C ILE A 44 -15.05 -11.08 5.63
N ILE A 45 -15.51 -9.87 5.94
CA ILE A 45 -14.93 -9.02 6.98
C ILE A 45 -15.58 -9.47 8.30
N ALA A 46 -14.84 -10.22 9.11
CA ALA A 46 -15.29 -10.59 10.45
C ALA A 46 -14.98 -9.44 11.41
N ASN A 47 -16.01 -8.69 11.83
CA ASN A 47 -15.94 -7.73 12.94
C ASN A 47 -16.72 -8.28 14.12
#